data_AF-A0A0J9TQD9-F1
#
_entry.id   AF-A0A0J9TQD9-F1
#
_cell.length_a   1.000
_cell.length_b   1.000
_cell.length_c   1.000
_cell.angle_alpha   90.00
_cell.angle_beta   90.00
_cell.angle_gamma   90.00
#
_symmetry.space_group_name_H-M   'P 1'
#
loop_
_entity.id
_entity.type
_entity.pdbx_description
1 polymer ?
#
loop_
_entity_poly.entity_id
_entity_poly.type
_entity_poly.pdbx_seq_one_letter_code
_entity_poly.pdbx_strand_id
1 'polypeptide(L)'
;MKNPDCYEIVVTTESENVQKYIAECLERMKIGNIKIVGRQHGIVKAFTLLELLKKEAKKINHTILYQNLKATGSDRRRALEINIFLSLRN
;
A
#
# COMPACT_ATOMS: atom_id res chain seq x y z
N MET A 1 -17.39 -0.87 -7.67
CA MET A 1 -17.68 -1.15 -6.24
C MET A 1 -16.88 -0.17 -5.39
N LYS A 2 -17.54 0.74 -4.67
CA LYS A 2 -16.92 1.54 -3.61
C LYS A 2 -16.85 0.64 -2.37
N ASN A 3 -15.65 0.20 -1.99
CA ASN A 3 -15.45 -0.50 -0.71
C ASN A 3 -15.61 0.53 0.42
N PRO A 4 -16.62 0.40 1.32
CA PRO A 4 -16.89 1.44 2.31
C PRO A 4 -15.83 1.54 3.41
N ASP A 5 -15.11 0.47 3.75
CA ASP A 5 -14.21 0.44 4.92
C ASP A 5 -12.83 -0.12 4.59
N CYS A 6 -12.10 0.56 3.70
CA CYS A 6 -10.70 0.23 3.44
C CYS A 6 -9.78 1.32 3.97
N TYR A 7 -8.99 0.98 4.99
CA TYR A 7 -8.00 1.92 5.54
C TYR A 7 -6.88 2.13 4.50
N GLU A 8 -6.72 3.36 4.03
CA GLU A 8 -5.77 3.71 2.98
C GLU A 8 -4.51 4.34 3.56
N ILE A 9 -3.36 3.82 3.14
CA ILE A 9 -2.02 4.36 3.46
C ILE A 9 -1.38 4.77 2.15
N VAL A 10 -1.07 6.05 2.00
CA VAL A 10 -0.41 6.57 0.80
C VAL A 10 1.06 6.81 1.08
N VAL A 11 1.91 6.07 0.38
CA VAL A 11 3.37 6.16 0.45
C VAL A 11 3.85 6.93 -0.78
N THR A 12 4.36 8.13 -0.54
CA THR A 12 4.66 9.09 -1.61
C THR A 12 6.14 9.32 -1.81
N THR A 13 6.98 9.03 -0.82
CA THR A 13 8.43 9.26 -0.91
C THR A 13 9.23 8.03 -0.56
N GLU A 14 10.46 8.00 -1.08
CA GLU A 14 11.45 6.95 -0.79
C GLU A 14 12.11 7.09 0.59
N SER A 15 12.04 8.27 1.22
CA SER A 15 12.53 8.53 2.57
C SER A 15 11.50 8.22 3.66
N GLU A 16 10.28 7.83 3.28
CA GLU A 16 9.19 7.63 4.22
C GLU A 16 9.50 6.47 5.20
N ASN A 17 9.38 6.77 6.51
CA ASN A 17 9.51 5.76 7.55
C ASN A 17 8.21 4.95 7.65
N VAL A 18 8.14 3.88 6.86
CA VAL A 18 6.94 3.00 6.80
C VAL A 18 6.75 2.13 8.05
N GLN A 19 7.76 1.98 8.91
CA GLN A 19 7.64 1.17 10.13
C GLN A 19 6.60 1.73 11.10
N LYS A 20 6.40 3.05 11.11
CA LYS A 20 5.40 3.71 11.97
C LYS A 20 3.97 3.24 11.68
N TYR A 21 3.71 2.72 10.48
CA TYR A 21 2.38 2.25 10.09
C TYR A 21 2.08 0.83 10.54
N ILE A 22 3.08 0.04 10.98
CA ILE A 22 2.91 -1.40 11.26
C ILE A 22 1.84 -1.65 12.31
N ALA A 23 1.97 -1.03 13.49
CA ALA A 23 1.04 -1.25 14.60
C ALA A 23 -0.40 -0.88 14.22
N GLU A 24 -0.59 0.28 13.58
CA GLU A 24 -1.91 0.70 13.12
C GLU A 24 -2.46 -0.24 12.04
N CYS A 25 -1.64 -0.68 11.08
CA CYS A 25 -2.06 -1.64 10.07
C CYS A 25 -2.56 -2.93 10.70
N LEU A 26 -1.84 -3.46 11.68
CA LEU A 26 -2.22 -4.73 12.32
C LEU A 26 -3.55 -4.60 13.06
N GLU A 27 -3.79 -3.49 13.77
CA GLU A 27 -5.08 -3.25 14.44
C GLU A 27 -6.22 -3.05 13.43
N ARG A 28 -6.00 -2.25 12.38
CA ARG A 28 -7.00 -2.00 11.33
C ARG A 28 -7.34 -3.28 10.55
N MET A 29 -6.37 -4.16 10.32
CA MET A 29 -6.57 -5.44 9.64
C MET A 29 -7.48 -6.41 10.40
N LYS A 30 -7.64 -6.25 11.73
CA LYS A 30 -8.61 -7.04 12.52
C LYS A 30 -10.06 -6.62 12.26
N ILE A 31 -10.26 -5.37 11.84
CA ILE A 31 -11.58 -4.75 11.70
C ILE A 31 -12.00 -4.72 10.22
N GLY A 32 -11.04 -4.69 9.30
CA GLY A 32 -11.33 -4.65 7.87
C GLY A 32 -10.10 -4.75 6.98
N ASN A 33 -10.25 -4.35 5.73
CA ASN A 33 -9.19 -4.45 4.72
C ASN A 33 -8.32 -3.20 4.71
N ILE A 34 -7.05 -3.37 4.33
CA ILE A 34 -6.10 -2.28 4.18
C ILE A 34 -5.69 -2.12 2.73
N LYS A 35 -5.44 -0.89 2.31
CA LYS A 35 -4.91 -0.55 1.00
C LYS A 35 -3.66 0.30 1.17
N ILE A 36 -2.51 -0.21 0.72
CA ILE A 36 -1.28 0.55 0.61
C ILE A 36 -1.17 1.07 -0.83
N VAL A 37 -1.04 2.39 -0.98
CA VAL A 37 -0.88 3.06 -2.26
C VAL A 37 0.57 3.53 -2.38
N GLY A 38 1.33 3.00 -3.33
CA GLY A 38 2.68 3.46 -3.61
C GLY A 38 2.72 4.26 -4.90
N ARG A 39 3.23 5.49 -4.88
CA ARG A 39 3.35 6.34 -6.08
C ARG A 39 4.80 6.63 -6.39
N GLN A 40 5.21 6.46 -7.66
CA GLN A 40 6.55 6.79 -8.15
C GLN A 40 7.67 6.28 -7.20
N HIS A 41 8.39 7.19 -6.55
CA HIS A 41 9.48 6.91 -5.62
C HIS A 41 9.01 6.20 -4.32
N GLY A 42 7.74 6.32 -3.96
CA GLY A 42 7.13 5.62 -2.83
C GLY A 42 6.80 4.15 -3.10
N ILE A 43 6.88 3.66 -4.35
CA ILE A 43 6.55 2.25 -4.69
C ILE A 43 7.42 1.25 -3.92
N VAL A 44 8.73 1.50 -3.83
CA VAL A 44 9.66 0.62 -3.10
C VAL A 44 9.29 0.55 -1.62
N LYS A 45 8.89 1.68 -1.04
CA LYS A 45 8.47 1.76 0.36
C LYS A 45 7.12 1.08 0.61
N ALA A 46 6.18 1.14 -0.34
CA ALA A 46 4.94 0.37 -0.27
C ALA A 46 5.20 -1.15 -0.24
N PHE A 47 6.14 -1.65 -1.05
CA PHE A 47 6.57 -3.05 -0.98
C PHE A 47 7.31 -3.37 0.32
N THR A 48 8.14 -2.46 0.81
CA THR A 48 8.82 -2.63 2.10
C THR A 48 7.81 -2.79 3.24
N LEU A 49 6.76 -1.97 3.26
CA LEU A 49 5.67 -2.07 4.24
C LEU A 49 4.94 -3.41 4.14
N LEU A 50 4.64 -3.89 2.92
CA LEU A 50 4.05 -5.20 2.70
C LEU A 50 4.88 -6.33 3.35
N GLU A 51 6.19 -6.35 3.09
CA GLU A 51 7.06 -7.40 3.62
C GLU A 51 7.23 -7.32 5.14
N LEU A 52 7.22 -6.12 5.72
CA LEU A 52 7.22 -5.94 7.17
C LEU A 52 5.92 -6.50 7.79
N LEU A 53 4.76 -6.21 7.19
CA LEU A 53 3.48 -6.72 7.68
C LEU A 53 3.39 -8.25 7.59
N LYS A 54 3.90 -8.85 6.52
CA LYS A 54 3.98 -10.32 6.36
C LYS A 54 4.85 -10.99 7.43
N LYS A 55 5.89 -10.31 7.92
CA LYS A 55 6.74 -10.83 9.02
C LYS A 55 6.00 -10.85 10.35
N GLU A 56 5.24 -9.79 10.64
CA GLU A 56 4.51 -9.66 11.91
C GLU A 56 3.26 -10.55 11.96
N ALA A 57 2.53 -10.67 10.84
CA ALA A 57 1.30 -11.46 10.78
C ALA A 57 1.49 -12.71 9.91
N LYS A 58 1.42 -13.89 10.56
CA LYS A 58 1.63 -15.22 9.94
C LYS A 58 0.68 -15.57 8.79
N LYS A 59 -0.41 -14.82 8.59
CA LYS A 59 -1.51 -15.18 7.70
C LYS A 59 -2.16 -13.94 7.06
N ILE A 60 -1.45 -13.28 6.14
CA ILE A 60 -1.99 -12.17 5.33
C ILE A 60 -2.24 -12.63 3.89
N ASN A 61 -3.43 -12.36 3.38
CA ASN A 61 -3.73 -12.37 1.95
C ASN A 61 -3.42 -11.00 1.34
N HIS A 62 -2.85 -10.98 0.14
CA HIS A 62 -2.55 -9.73 -0.56
C HIS A 62 -2.88 -9.78 -2.05
N THR A 63 -3.23 -8.63 -2.62
CA THR A 63 -3.42 -8.44 -4.07
C THR A 63 -2.77 -7.13 -4.48
N ILE A 64 -1.97 -7.15 -5.54
CA ILE A 64 -1.26 -5.98 -6.03
C ILE A 64 -1.84 -5.60 -7.40
N LEU A 65 -2.35 -4.38 -7.52
CA LEU A 65 -2.80 -3.79 -8.78
C LEU A 65 -1.83 -2.70 -9.23
N TYR A 66 -1.30 -2.85 -10.44
CA TYR A 66 -0.43 -1.86 -11.07
C TYR A 66 -1.28 -0.90 -11.91
N GLN A 67 -1.15 0.41 -11.66
CA GLN A 67 -1.82 1.45 -12.41
C GLN A 67 -0.78 2.34 -13.11
N ASN A 68 -0.89 2.41 -14.43
CA ASN A 68 -0.13 3.36 -15.24
C ASN A 68 -0.91 4.67 -15.31
N LEU A 69 -0.63 5.62 -14.40
CA LEU A 69 -1.24 6.95 -14.50
C LEU A 69 -0.57 7.67 -15.68
N LYS A 70 -1.35 8.01 -16.71
CA LYS A 70 -0.88 8.82 -17.84
C LYS A 70 -0.46 10.20 -17.32
N ALA A 71 0.79 10.57 -17.55
CA ALA A 71 1.25 11.95 -17.41
C ALA A 71 1.02 12.69 -18.73
N THR A 72 0.37 13.85 -18.67
CA THR A 72 0.22 14.77 -19.81
C THR A 72 0.81 16.13 -19.42
N GLY A 73 1.82 16.61 -20.16
CA GLY A 73 2.57 17.82 -19.83
C GLY A 73 4.07 17.72 -20.17
N SER A 74 4.82 18.80 -19.95
CA SER A 74 6.29 18.84 -20.15
C SER A 74 7.06 17.91 -19.20
N ASP A 75 6.45 17.54 -18.07
CA ASP A 75 6.97 16.52 -17.15
C ASP A 75 6.55 15.12 -17.64
N ARG A 76 7.50 14.42 -18.27
CA ARG A 76 7.31 13.12 -18.95
C ARG A 76 7.35 11.91 -18.01
N ARG A 77 7.40 12.13 -16.69
CA ARG A 77 7.49 11.03 -15.72
C ARG A 77 6.18 10.24 -15.71
N ARG A 78 6.22 8.99 -16.20
CA ARG A 78 5.12 8.03 -15.99
C ARG A 78 4.84 7.97 -14.49
N ALA A 79 3.67 8.44 -14.06
CA ALA A 79 3.25 8.31 -12.68
C ALA A 79 2.81 6.85 -12.48
N LEU A 80 3.76 5.99 -12.14
CA LEU A 80 3.47 4.64 -11.72
C LEU A 80 2.79 4.70 -10.36
N GLU A 81 1.64 4.04 -10.22
CA GLU A 81 0.99 3.80 -8.95
C GLU A 81 0.77 2.31 -8.77
N ILE A 82 0.98 1.81 -7.55
CA ILE A 82 0.56 0.47 -7.15
C ILE A 82 -0.45 0.57 -6.02
N ASN A 83 -1.41 -0.33 -6.01
CA ASN A 83 -2.39 -0.48 -4.96
C ASN A 83 -2.28 -1.90 -4.40
N ILE A 84 -1.82 -2.03 -3.17
CA ILE A 84 -1.66 -3.31 -2.46
C ILE A 84 -2.81 -3.45 -1.48
N PHE A 85 -3.72 -4.38 -1.74
CA PHE A 85 -4.82 -4.71 -0.85
C PHE A 85 -4.40 -5.83 0.10
N LEU A 86 -4.72 -5.68 1.37
CA LEU A 86 -4.35 -6.60 2.45
C LEU A 86 -5.59 -6.98 3.26
N SER A 87 -5.64 -8.25 3.64
CA SER A 87 -6.65 -8.81 4.54
C SER A 87 -6.04 -9.95 5.35
N LEU A 88 -6.58 -10.20 6.55
CA LEU A 88 -6.22 -11.39 7.30
C LEU A 88 -6.79 -12.64 6.60
N ARG A 89 -6.04 -13.73 6.64
CA ARG A 89 -6.52 -15.04 6.18
C ARG A 89 -7.40 -15.62 7.29
N ASN A 90 -8.69 -15.80 6.98
CA ASN A 90 -9.62 -16.56 7.82
C ASN A 90 -9.10 -17.98 8.09
#